data_AF-A0AAV3IZV4-F1
#
_entry.id   AF-A0AAV3IZV4-F1
#
_cell.length_a   1.000
_cell.length_b   1.000
_cell.length_c   1.000
_cell.angle_alpha   90.00
_cell.angle_beta   90.00
_cell.angle_gamma   90.00
#
_symmetry.space_group_name_H-M   'P 1'
#
loop_
_entity.id
_entity.type
_entity.pdbx_description
1 polymer ?
#
loop_
_entity_poly.entity_id
_entity_poly.type
_entity_poly.pdbx_seq_one_letter_code
_entity_poly.pdbx_strand_id
1 'polypeptide(L)'
;MKTAEEMYQFCQDTGFFSGSDRQWGVRLFSVLEKQLRTDEEVLICFIGLHNRTSATKNDGFYAYALTDQRFILGQKKLIGDDFKVIPLTNLQDLRLTKVTSLDILEIASLEGTIKIVLTEEEAPKVLTQLKENIPLVTKEKNSEKQLSKAEQLLKMKELLDQGILTEAEFAKIKEDILN
;
A
#
# COMPACT_ATOMS: atom_id res chain seq x y z
N MET A 1 8.19 1.28 8.57
CA MET A 1 7.52 2.03 9.66
C MET A 1 6.32 1.24 10.17
N LYS A 2 6.09 1.20 11.49
CA LYS A 2 5.03 0.42 12.16
C LYS A 2 4.14 1.24 13.09
N THR A 3 4.56 2.43 13.51
CA THR A 3 3.77 3.26 14.45
C THR A 3 3.21 4.52 13.81
N ALA A 4 2.17 5.10 14.41
CA ALA A 4 1.59 6.37 13.97
C ALA A 4 2.59 7.53 14.09
N GLU A 5 3.43 7.51 15.13
CA GLU A 5 4.52 8.45 15.34
C GLU A 5 5.58 8.36 14.24
N GLU A 6 6.00 7.16 13.85
CA GLU A 6 6.96 6.98 12.76
C GLU A 6 6.40 7.48 11.42
N MET A 7 5.13 7.17 11.13
CA MET A 7 4.46 7.66 9.93
C MET A 7 4.35 9.19 9.91
N TYR A 8 4.01 9.81 11.04
CA TYR A 8 4.01 11.27 11.17
C TYR A 8 5.42 11.84 10.97
N GLN A 9 6.45 11.25 11.59
CA GLN A 9 7.82 11.73 11.46
C GLN A 9 8.31 11.65 10.01
N PHE A 10 8.02 10.56 9.29
CA PHE A 10 8.33 10.44 7.87
C PHE A 10 7.69 11.56 7.05
N CYS A 11 6.44 11.91 7.34
CA CYS A 11 5.75 13.02 6.67
C CYS A 11 6.47 14.35 6.91
N GLN A 12 6.90 14.61 8.15
CA GLN A 12 7.68 15.80 8.49
C GLN A 12 9.02 15.85 7.76
N ASP A 13 9.74 14.73 7.69
CA ASP A 13 11.06 14.64 7.05
C ASP A 13 11.00 14.78 5.53
N THR A 14 9.93 14.28 4.90
CA THR A 14 9.71 14.34 3.45
C THR A 14 8.98 15.60 2.99
N GLY A 15 8.47 16.40 3.94
CA GLY A 15 7.63 17.56 3.67
C GLY A 15 6.23 17.19 3.16
N PHE A 16 5.72 16.01 3.51
CA PHE A 16 4.33 15.64 3.30
C PHE A 16 3.52 16.17 4.48
N PHE A 17 2.48 16.96 4.23
CA PHE A 17 1.61 17.50 5.26
C PHE A 17 2.29 18.48 6.24
N SER A 18 3.18 19.30 5.69
CA SER A 18 3.98 20.27 6.45
C SER A 18 3.09 21.35 7.08
N GLY A 19 3.28 21.61 8.38
CA GLY A 19 2.53 22.63 9.13
C GLY A 19 1.32 22.13 9.93
N SER A 20 1.08 20.82 9.95
CA SER A 20 0.04 20.22 10.78
C SER A 20 0.46 20.07 12.25
N ASP A 21 -0.51 20.21 13.16
CA ASP A 21 -0.31 19.89 14.57
C ASP A 21 0.06 18.41 14.76
N ARG A 22 1.07 18.13 15.58
CA ARG A 22 1.59 16.78 15.82
C ARG A 22 0.53 15.84 16.37
N GLN A 23 -0.23 16.29 17.38
CA GLN A 23 -1.23 15.44 18.02
C GLN A 23 -2.31 15.04 17.01
N TRP A 24 -2.72 15.98 16.16
CA TRP A 24 -3.68 15.71 15.10
C TRP A 24 -3.11 14.81 13.99
N GLY A 25 -1.88 15.04 13.53
CA GLY A 25 -1.22 14.22 12.50
C GLY A 25 -1.05 12.77 12.93
N VAL A 26 -0.53 12.53 14.14
CA VAL A 26 -0.41 11.18 14.73
C VAL A 26 -1.80 10.52 14.86
N ARG A 27 -2.81 11.29 15.29
CA ARG A 27 -4.18 10.76 15.41
C ARG A 27 -4.73 10.26 14.07
N LEU A 28 -4.43 10.91 12.95
CA LEU A 28 -4.86 10.47 11.63
C LEU A 28 -4.21 9.13 11.26
N PHE A 29 -2.91 8.95 11.53
CA PHE A 29 -2.20 7.70 11.25
C PHE A 29 -2.55 6.54 12.19
N SER A 30 -3.10 6.81 13.37
CA SER A 30 -3.52 5.76 14.33
C SER A 30 -4.53 4.76 13.76
N VAL A 31 -5.27 5.12 12.71
CA VAL A 31 -6.18 4.19 12.01
C VAL A 31 -5.39 3.16 11.20
N LEU A 32 -4.31 3.59 10.53
CA LEU A 32 -3.45 2.68 9.76
C LEU A 32 -2.67 1.76 10.71
N GLU A 33 -2.06 2.34 11.75
CA GLU A 33 -1.29 1.60 12.76
C GLU A 33 -2.07 0.41 13.34
N LYS A 34 -3.33 0.62 13.73
CA LYS A 34 -4.18 -0.43 14.31
C LYS A 34 -4.53 -1.56 13.34
N GLN A 35 -4.36 -1.34 12.04
CA GLN A 35 -4.72 -2.28 10.97
C GLN A 35 -3.50 -2.90 10.28
N LEU A 36 -2.29 -2.48 10.66
CA LEU A 36 -1.06 -3.12 10.21
C LEU A 36 -0.96 -4.53 10.80
N ARG A 37 -0.48 -5.46 9.97
CA ARG A 37 -0.12 -6.79 10.44
C ARG A 37 1.23 -6.74 11.16
N THR A 38 1.51 -7.74 11.98
CA THR A 38 2.77 -7.82 12.75
C THR A 38 4.02 -7.86 11.87
N ASP A 39 3.88 -8.46 10.69
CA ASP A 39 4.88 -8.67 9.64
C ASP A 39 4.78 -7.66 8.48
N GLU A 40 3.99 -6.60 8.64
CA GLU A 40 3.79 -5.58 7.61
C GLU A 40 4.51 -4.28 7.97
N GLU A 41 5.11 -3.64 6.98
CA GLU A 41 5.82 -2.37 7.14
C GLU A 41 5.34 -1.32 6.16
N VAL A 42 5.04 -0.13 6.69
CA VAL A 42 4.78 1.05 5.87
C VAL A 42 6.10 1.56 5.30
N LEU A 43 6.13 1.74 3.98
CA LEU A 43 7.27 2.24 3.21
C LEU A 43 7.12 3.73 2.88
N ILE A 44 5.90 4.13 2.51
CA ILE A 44 5.53 5.52 2.21
C ILE A 44 4.20 5.79 2.87
N CYS A 45 4.04 6.95 3.50
CA CYS A 45 2.74 7.43 3.98
C CYS A 45 2.57 8.93 3.75
N PHE A 46 1.33 9.38 3.65
CA PHE A 46 0.97 10.79 3.51
C PHE A 46 -0.48 11.02 3.97
N ILE A 47 -0.85 12.29 4.19
CA ILE A 47 -2.21 12.70 4.50
C ILE A 47 -2.73 13.58 3.36
N GLY A 48 -3.99 13.40 2.97
CA GLY A 48 -4.62 14.20 1.93
C GLY A 48 -6.13 14.28 2.09
N LEU A 49 -6.73 15.25 1.41
CA LEU A 49 -8.19 15.44 1.43
C LEU A 49 -8.86 14.44 0.47
N HIS A 50 -9.73 13.57 0.98
CA HIS A 50 -10.32 12.46 0.24
C HIS A 50 -11.54 12.89 -0.58
N ASN A 51 -11.63 12.37 -1.81
CA ASN A 51 -12.77 12.49 -2.74
C ASN A 51 -13.37 13.89 -2.83
N ARG A 52 -12.53 14.89 -3.09
CA ARG A 52 -13.03 16.24 -3.37
C ARG A 52 -13.81 16.24 -4.69
N THR A 53 -15.11 16.52 -4.60
CA THR A 53 -16.01 16.63 -5.76
C THR A 53 -16.28 18.09 -6.14
N SER A 54 -16.04 19.03 -5.22
CA SER A 54 -16.13 20.48 -5.47
C SER A 54 -15.23 21.27 -4.52
N ALA A 55 -15.21 22.60 -4.64
CA ALA A 55 -14.40 23.44 -3.78
C ALA A 55 -14.64 23.21 -2.27
N THR A 56 -15.88 22.90 -1.89
CA THR A 56 -16.33 22.76 -0.49
C THR A 56 -16.75 21.35 -0.10
N LYS A 57 -16.89 20.42 -1.06
CA LYS A 57 -17.37 19.06 -0.81
C LYS A 57 -16.24 18.04 -0.93
N ASN A 58 -15.93 17.41 0.20
CA ASN A 58 -14.92 16.37 0.35
C ASN A 58 -15.29 15.47 1.54
N ASP A 59 -14.62 14.33 1.64
CA ASP A 59 -14.84 13.32 2.69
C ASP A 59 -13.91 13.54 3.90
N GLY A 60 -13.21 14.67 3.97
CA GLY A 60 -12.25 14.99 5.02
C GLY A 60 -10.85 14.42 4.78
N PHE A 61 -9.98 14.55 5.78
CA PHE A 61 -8.60 14.06 5.70
C PHE A 61 -8.53 12.55 5.92
N TYR A 62 -7.79 11.88 5.04
CA TYR A 62 -7.44 10.47 5.15
C TYR A 62 -5.92 10.35 5.25
N ALA A 63 -5.48 9.36 6.03
CA ALA A 63 -4.12 8.85 5.98
C ALA A 63 -4.04 7.78 4.89
N TYR A 64 -2.96 7.79 4.12
CA TYR A 64 -2.66 6.84 3.06
C TYR A 64 -1.29 6.24 3.31
N ALA A 65 -1.12 4.96 2.98
CA ALA A 65 0.16 4.29 3.06
C ALA A 65 0.33 3.24 1.96
N LEU A 66 1.54 3.19 1.39
CA LEU A 66 2.05 2.02 0.70
C LEU A 66 2.83 1.20 1.71
N THR A 67 2.41 -0.05 1.91
CA THR A 67 3.18 -1.03 2.66
C THR A 67 3.96 -1.94 1.71
N ASP A 68 4.87 -2.71 2.27
CA ASP A 68 5.49 -3.85 1.62
C ASP A 68 4.46 -4.91 1.20
N GLN A 69 3.20 -4.80 1.62
CA GLN A 69 2.15 -5.75 1.31
C GLN A 69 1.01 -5.24 0.42
N ARG A 70 0.54 -4.01 0.62
CA ARG A 70 -0.71 -3.47 0.09
C ARG A 70 -0.72 -1.94 0.14
N PHE A 71 -1.62 -1.33 -0.61
CA PHE A 71 -1.93 0.09 -0.43
C PHE A 71 -3.13 0.20 0.51
N ILE A 72 -3.03 1.03 1.55
CA ILE A 72 -4.06 1.19 2.57
C ILE A 72 -4.41 2.65 2.75
N LEU A 73 -5.65 2.90 3.14
CA LEU A 73 -6.13 4.24 3.49
C LEU A 73 -7.10 4.15 4.66
N GLY A 74 -7.14 5.21 5.46
CA GLY A 74 -8.05 5.25 6.59
C GLY A 74 -8.33 6.66 7.11
N GLN A 75 -9.48 6.80 7.75
CA GLN A 75 -9.92 8.02 8.39
C GLN A 75 -10.49 7.73 9.77
N LYS A 76 -10.04 8.53 10.74
CA LYS A 76 -10.61 8.54 12.09
C LYS A 76 -11.99 9.20 12.05
N LYS A 77 -13.06 8.45 12.32
CA LYS A 77 -14.42 9.01 12.44
C LYS A 77 -14.84 9.07 13.92
N LEU A 78 -15.94 9.78 14.18
CA LEU A 78 -16.53 9.89 15.53
C LEU A 78 -17.05 8.53 16.03
N ILE A 79 -17.62 7.74 15.12
CA ILE A 79 -18.12 6.39 15.38
C ILE A 79 -17.55 5.48 14.30
N GLY A 80 -16.82 4.46 14.73
CA GLY A 80 -16.02 3.61 13.84
C GLY A 80 -14.81 4.34 13.26
N ASP A 81 -13.89 3.57 12.73
CA ASP A 81 -12.83 4.08 11.85
C ASP A 81 -13.14 3.59 10.43
N ASP A 82 -12.91 4.43 9.44
CA ASP A 82 -12.99 4.02 8.05
C ASP A 82 -11.62 3.51 7.62
N PHE A 83 -11.58 2.33 7.03
CA PHE A 83 -10.35 1.69 6.59
C PHE A 83 -10.62 0.88 5.33
N LYS A 84 -9.74 1.08 4.34
CA LYS A 84 -9.82 0.38 3.06
C LYS A 84 -8.44 -0.12 2.65
N VAL A 85 -8.44 -1.30 2.04
CA VAL A 85 -7.28 -1.93 1.42
C VAL A 85 -7.47 -1.91 -0.08
N ILE A 86 -6.41 -1.55 -0.82
CA ILE A 86 -6.31 -1.73 -2.26
C ILE A 86 -5.13 -2.69 -2.49
N PRO A 87 -5.39 -3.93 -2.95
CA PRO A 87 -4.32 -4.85 -3.33
C PRO A 87 -3.42 -4.20 -4.38
N LEU A 88 -2.09 -4.40 -4.29
CA LEU A 88 -1.17 -3.80 -5.26
C LEU A 88 -1.44 -4.27 -6.69
N THR A 89 -1.93 -5.50 -6.86
CA THR A 89 -2.38 -6.06 -8.15
C THR A 89 -3.59 -5.35 -8.74
N ASN A 90 -4.35 -4.62 -7.91
CA ASN A 90 -5.55 -3.90 -8.32
C ASN A 90 -5.26 -2.44 -8.67
N LEU A 91 -4.05 -1.92 -8.37
CA LEU A 91 -3.63 -0.58 -8.78
C LEU A 91 -3.36 -0.55 -10.28
N GLN A 92 -3.91 0.45 -10.97
CA GLN A 92 -3.84 0.55 -12.43
C GLN A 92 -3.05 1.75 -12.91
N ASP A 93 -3.29 2.93 -12.33
CA ASP A 93 -2.69 4.17 -12.79
C ASP A 93 -2.60 5.21 -11.67
N LEU A 94 -1.60 6.09 -11.78
CA LEU A 94 -1.37 7.22 -10.91
C LEU A 94 -1.23 8.49 -11.75
N ARG A 95 -2.18 9.41 -11.59
CA ARG A 95 -2.24 10.67 -12.36
C ARG A 95 -2.22 11.86 -11.45
N LEU A 96 -1.52 12.91 -11.87
CA LEU A 96 -1.57 14.21 -11.22
C LEU A 96 -2.29 15.20 -12.12
N THR A 97 -3.34 15.82 -11.61
CA THR A 97 -4.02 16.93 -12.27
C THR A 97 -3.67 18.20 -11.52
N LYS A 98 -3.01 19.14 -12.20
CA LYS A 98 -2.70 20.44 -11.64
C LYS A 98 -3.93 21.32 -11.62
N VAL A 99 -4.27 21.86 -10.45
CA VAL A 99 -5.37 22.81 -10.30
C VAL A 99 -4.85 24.00 -9.50
N THR A 100 -4.87 25.21 -10.04
CA THR A 100 -4.40 26.44 -9.40
C THR A 100 -3.40 26.24 -8.23
N SER A 101 -3.83 26.34 -6.97
CA SER A 101 -2.98 26.24 -5.77
C SER A 101 -3.02 24.87 -5.05
N LEU A 102 -3.69 23.88 -5.63
CA LEU A 102 -3.92 22.56 -5.03
C LEU A 102 -3.92 21.49 -6.13
N ASP A 103 -3.09 20.48 -5.99
CA ASP A 103 -3.05 19.41 -6.98
C ASP A 103 -3.94 18.24 -6.57
N ILE A 104 -4.48 17.55 -7.58
CA ILE A 104 -5.29 16.34 -7.38
C ILE A 104 -4.48 15.14 -7.85
N LEU A 105 -4.07 14.30 -6.90
CA LEU A 105 -3.55 12.97 -7.15
C LEU A 105 -4.72 11.99 -7.33
N GLU A 106 -4.82 11.37 -8.49
CA GLU A 106 -5.77 10.32 -8.79
C GLU A 106 -5.09 8.96 -8.74
N ILE A 107 -5.65 8.06 -7.92
CA ILE A 107 -5.23 6.67 -7.82
C ILE A 107 -6.34 5.81 -8.42
N ALA A 108 -6.09 5.26 -9.61
CA ALA A 108 -7.00 4.36 -10.28
C ALA A 108 -6.76 2.92 -9.85
N SER A 109 -7.84 2.21 -9.56
CA SER A 109 -7.83 0.78 -9.22
C SER A 109 -8.99 0.05 -9.91
N LEU A 110 -8.99 -1.29 -9.85
CA LEU A 110 -10.11 -2.11 -10.31
C LEU A 110 -11.45 -1.74 -9.64
N GLU A 111 -11.41 -1.16 -8.45
CA GLU A 111 -12.59 -0.77 -7.66
C GLU A 111 -13.04 0.68 -7.92
N GLY A 112 -12.31 1.40 -8.78
CA GLY A 112 -12.56 2.80 -9.11
C GLY A 112 -11.39 3.73 -8.79
N THR A 113 -11.63 5.02 -9.00
CA THR A 113 -10.62 6.08 -8.86
C THR A 113 -10.83 6.88 -7.58
N ILE A 114 -9.78 6.99 -6.77
CA ILE A 114 -9.73 7.88 -5.61
C ILE A 114 -9.10 9.19 -6.02
N LYS A 115 -9.68 10.31 -5.60
CA LYS A 115 -9.14 11.66 -5.85
C LYS A 115 -8.65 12.27 -4.54
N ILE A 116 -7.37 12.58 -4.46
CA ILE A 116 -6.71 13.06 -3.25
C ILE A 116 -6.18 14.46 -3.52
N VAL A 117 -6.63 15.43 -2.73
CA VAL A 117 -6.09 16.79 -2.81
C VAL A 117 -4.87 16.91 -1.92
N LEU A 118 -3.81 17.43 -2.50
CA LEU A 118 -2.52 17.72 -1.87
C LEU A 118 -2.10 19.14 -2.25
N THR A 119 -1.10 19.70 -1.56
CA THR A 119 -0.51 20.97 -2.00
C THR A 119 0.31 20.77 -3.28
N GLU A 120 0.54 21.85 -4.03
CA GLU A 120 1.38 21.83 -5.25
C GLU A 120 2.82 21.33 -4.97
N GLU A 121 3.33 21.54 -3.75
CA GLU A 121 4.67 21.08 -3.37
C GLU A 121 4.71 19.59 -3.00
N GLU A 122 3.65 19.06 -2.40
CA GLU A 122 3.57 17.68 -1.92
C GLU A 122 3.23 16.71 -3.04
N ALA A 123 2.25 17.06 -3.88
CA ALA A 123 1.63 16.13 -4.80
C ALA A 123 2.62 15.50 -5.81
N PRO A 124 3.55 16.27 -6.42
CA PRO A 124 4.57 15.70 -7.30
C PRO A 124 5.50 14.74 -6.56
N LYS A 125 5.89 15.06 -5.32
CA LYS A 125 6.80 14.22 -4.52
C LYS A 125 6.13 12.90 -4.12
N VAL A 126 4.88 12.95 -3.67
CA VAL A 126 4.08 11.76 -3.35
C VAL A 126 3.92 10.88 -4.60
N LEU A 127 3.57 11.48 -5.74
CA LEU A 127 3.43 10.73 -7.00
C LEU A 127 4.73 10.01 -7.38
N THR A 128 5.87 10.70 -7.31
CA THR A 128 7.19 10.12 -7.62
C THR A 128 7.50 8.94 -6.69
N GLN A 129 7.36 9.13 -5.38
CA GLN A 129 7.60 8.08 -4.40
C GLN A 129 6.73 6.83 -4.67
N LEU A 130 5.44 7.01 -4.94
CA LEU A 130 4.55 5.89 -5.27
C LEU A 130 4.95 5.19 -6.58
N LYS A 131 5.27 5.96 -7.63
CA LYS A 131 5.69 5.41 -8.94
C LYS A 131 6.99 4.61 -8.86
N GLU A 132 7.92 5.04 -8.01
CA GLU A 132 9.20 4.35 -7.81
C GLU A 132 9.05 3.09 -6.96
N ASN A 133 8.23 3.12 -5.90
CA ASN A 133 8.20 2.04 -4.92
C ASN A 133 7.17 0.94 -5.22
N ILE A 134 6.02 1.25 -5.84
CA ILE A 134 5.03 0.21 -6.20
C ILE A 134 5.64 -0.91 -7.07
N PRO A 135 6.43 -0.61 -8.12
CA PRO A 135 7.09 -1.64 -8.92
C PRO A 135 8.12 -2.46 -8.14
N LEU A 136 8.79 -1.88 -7.15
CA LEU A 136 9.80 -2.59 -6.35
C LEU A 136 9.12 -3.63 -5.46
N VAL A 137 8.10 -3.22 -4.71
CA VAL A 137 7.32 -4.10 -3.83
C VAL A 137 6.64 -5.23 -4.62
N THR A 138 6.11 -4.92 -5.80
CA THR A 138 5.44 -5.94 -6.64
C THR A 138 6.44 -6.94 -7.26
N LYS A 139 7.65 -6.50 -7.61
CA LYS A 139 8.71 -7.39 -8.10
C LYS A 139 9.27 -8.28 -7.00
N GLU A 140 9.60 -7.72 -5.84
CA GLU A 140 10.13 -8.45 -4.69
C GLU A 140 9.18 -9.58 -4.29
N LYS A 141 7.88 -9.30 -4.16
CA LYS A 141 6.87 -10.33 -3.88
C LYS A 141 6.81 -11.44 -4.92
N ASN A 142 6.93 -11.11 -6.20
CA ASN A 142 6.92 -12.12 -7.25
C ASN A 142 8.18 -12.98 -7.20
N SER A 143 9.33 -12.38 -6.92
CA SER A 143 10.59 -13.09 -6.74
C SER A 143 10.56 -14.01 -5.51
N GLU A 144 10.08 -13.54 -4.36
CA GLU A 144 9.91 -14.35 -3.14
C GLU A 144 8.92 -15.51 -3.37
N LYS A 145 7.79 -15.24 -4.05
CA LYS A 145 6.82 -16.29 -4.40
C LYS A 145 7.44 -17.34 -5.32
N GLN A 146 8.23 -16.93 -6.32
CA GLN A 146 8.94 -17.86 -7.20
C GLN A 146 9.99 -18.68 -6.43
N LEU A 147 10.75 -18.05 -5.54
CA LEU A 147 11.73 -18.72 -4.70
C LEU A 147 11.07 -19.77 -3.80
N SER A 148 9.98 -19.41 -3.12
CA SER A 148 9.22 -20.32 -2.27
C SER A 148 8.64 -21.50 -3.06
N LYS A 149 8.10 -21.26 -4.27
CA LYS A 149 7.64 -22.35 -5.15
C LYS A 149 8.80 -23.28 -5.52
N ALA A 150 9.98 -22.74 -5.85
CA ALA A 150 11.15 -23.53 -6.20
C ALA A 150 11.66 -24.39 -5.01
N GLU A 151 11.71 -23.83 -3.80
CA GLU A 151 12.08 -24.54 -2.58
C GLU A 151 11.10 -25.67 -2.24
N GLN A 152 9.80 -25.43 -2.42
CA GLN A 152 8.78 -26.47 -2.25
C GLN A 152 8.98 -27.61 -3.25
N LEU A 153 9.21 -27.28 -4.54
CA LEU A 153 9.47 -28.28 -5.57
C LEU A 153 10.74 -29.10 -5.29
N LEU A 154 11.79 -28.46 -4.76
CA LEU A 154 13.03 -29.15 -4.37
C LEU A 154 12.77 -30.18 -3.27
N LYS A 155 12.07 -29.80 -2.20
CA LYS A 155 11.68 -30.73 -1.11
C LYS A 155 10.84 -31.90 -1.63
N MET A 156 9.89 -31.63 -2.52
CA MET A 156 9.06 -32.70 -3.10
C MET A 156 9.88 -33.64 -3.99
N LYS A 157 10.89 -33.12 -4.70
CA LYS A 157 11.80 -33.94 -5.50
C LYS A 157 12.66 -34.85 -4.62
N GLU A 158 13.14 -34.36 -3.49
CA GLU A 158 13.86 -35.18 -2.50
C GLU A 158 13.00 -36.34 -1.96
N LEU A 159 11.71 -36.10 -1.70
CA LEU A 159 10.78 -37.16 -1.25
C LEU A 159 10.51 -38.21 -2.34
N LEU A 160 10.42 -37.79 -3.60
CA LEU A 160 10.34 -38.70 -4.75
C LEU A 160 11.63 -39.55 -4.87
N ASP A 161 12.79 -38.93 -4.74
CA ASP A 161 14.08 -39.62 -4.84
C ASP A 161 14.31 -40.61 -3.69
N GLN A 162 13.71 -40.36 -2.53
CA GLN A 162 13.67 -41.29 -1.40
C GLN A 162 12.62 -42.41 -1.56
N GLY A 163 11.82 -42.39 -2.62
CA GLY A 163 10.74 -43.35 -2.87
C GLY A 163 9.53 -43.18 -1.94
N ILE A 164 9.42 -42.05 -1.24
CA ILE A 164 8.29 -41.72 -0.37
C ILE A 164 7.08 -41.27 -1.21
N LEU A 165 7.34 -40.51 -2.28
CA LEU A 165 6.33 -40.14 -3.27
C LEU A 165 6.50 -41.01 -4.51
N THR A 166 5.39 -41.31 -5.18
CA THR A 166 5.38 -41.83 -6.54
C THR A 166 5.49 -40.70 -7.57
N GLU A 167 5.90 -41.01 -8.81
CA GLU A 167 5.95 -40.01 -9.89
C GLU A 167 4.60 -39.35 -10.16
N ALA A 168 3.50 -40.11 -10.05
CA ALA A 168 2.16 -39.60 -10.26
C ALA A 168 1.75 -38.58 -9.18
N GLU A 169 2.11 -38.84 -7.92
CA GLU A 169 1.85 -37.90 -6.82
C GLU A 169 2.71 -36.65 -6.95
N PHE A 170 3.99 -36.80 -7.29
CA PHE A 170 4.87 -35.66 -7.53
C PHE A 170 4.37 -34.77 -8.68
N ALA A 171 3.92 -35.37 -9.79
CA ALA A 171 3.41 -34.62 -10.94
C ALA A 171 2.17 -33.78 -10.57
N LYS A 172 1.25 -34.35 -9.81
CA LYS A 172 0.05 -33.65 -9.34
C LYS A 172 0.39 -32.48 -8.40
N ILE A 173 1.27 -32.71 -7.43
CA ILE A 173 1.70 -31.66 -6.49
C ILE A 173 2.45 -30.53 -7.23
N LYS A 174 3.28 -30.87 -8.23
CA LYS A 174 3.98 -29.89 -9.05
C LYS A 174 3.01 -28.99 -9.82
N GLU A 175 1.95 -29.56 -10.39
CA GLU A 175 0.89 -28.80 -11.06
C GLU A 175 0.20 -27.83 -10.08
N ASP A 176 -0.16 -28.31 -8.89
CA ASP A 176 -0.78 -27.49 -7.84
C ASP A 176 0.13 -26.33 -7.37
N ILE A 177 1.43 -26.55 -7.24
CA ILE A 177 2.39 -25.52 -6.83
C ILE A 177 2.60 -24.48 -7.93
N LEU A 178 2.56 -24.88 -9.21
CA LEU A 178 2.87 -24.00 -10.34
C LEU A 178 1.68 -23.16 -10.80
N ASN A 179 0.45 -23.63 -10.58
CA ASN A 179 -0.78 -22.85 -10.77
C ASN A 179 -0.94 -21.70 -9.74
#